data_AF-A0A4V2EY95-F1
#
_entry.id   AF-A0A4V2EY95-F1
#
_cell.length_a   1.000
_cell.length_b   1.000
_cell.length_c   1.000
_cell.angle_alpha   90.00
_cell.angle_beta   90.00
_cell.angle_gamma   90.00
#
_symmetry.space_group_name_H-M   'P 1'
#
loop_
_entity.id
_entity.type
_entity.pdbx_description
1 polymer ?
#
loop_
_entity_poly.entity_id
_entity_poly.type
_entity_poly.pdbx_seq_one_letter_code
_entity_poly.pdbx_strand_id
1 'polypeptide(L)'
;MAPPPFAPTPGSGPEGQPQKTKDSGTAYLVLAILALLLARVPFIGVLLTVMMVVFGVVLFVRGERGKKLMIGFVCALLGAALAFGGGNDNPKDESASKAPAAAPAAQPDTSAAAAEPAPSPTPTPAAEAPAPVAEAPTPAEDPSPYGTYPQAEADFVATVTGASDQYGAVETDLQRSEVVRNRNATVCSATGGNATDWVGVVSDIGANREGKAWVEIELAPNVRVHTWNNALSDISDETLIDPSEPMFGGLVAMTKDQKVVFSGSFVADDSSCVKTSNMTETFGALDPQFVFKFSDVHAQ
;
A
#
# COMPACT_ATOMS: atom_id res chain seq x y z
N MET A 1 95.92 3.75 -30.41
CA MET A 1 95.05 4.09 -31.56
C MET A 1 93.64 4.22 -31.04
N ALA A 2 93.14 5.45 -30.94
CA ALA A 2 91.76 5.74 -30.53
C ALA A 2 90.99 6.16 -31.80
N PRO A 3 89.81 5.57 -32.09
CA PRO A 3 88.95 6.09 -33.14
C PRO A 3 88.16 7.33 -32.64
N PRO A 4 88.01 8.36 -33.50
CA PRO A 4 87.30 9.60 -33.18
C PRO A 4 85.75 9.47 -33.31
N PRO A 5 85.00 10.43 -32.73
CA PRO A 5 83.53 10.39 -32.65
C PRO A 5 82.78 11.05 -33.83
N PHE A 6 81.61 10.48 -34.11
CA PHE A 6 80.35 10.95 -34.73
C PHE A 6 80.30 12.12 -35.75
N ALA A 7 79.55 11.87 -36.84
CA ALA A 7 78.62 12.85 -37.42
C ALA A 7 77.45 12.13 -38.16
N PRO A 8 76.26 12.76 -38.28
CA PRO A 8 74.96 12.10 -38.46
C PRO A 8 74.52 11.93 -39.93
N THR A 9 73.65 10.94 -40.17
CA THR A 9 73.00 10.67 -41.47
C THR A 9 71.75 11.52 -41.72
N PRO A 10 71.46 11.88 -42.99
CA PRO A 10 70.38 12.79 -43.36
C PRO A 10 69.02 12.09 -43.53
N GLY A 11 67.96 12.86 -43.30
CA GLY A 11 66.56 12.41 -43.32
C GLY A 11 66.04 11.98 -44.68
N SER A 12 65.10 11.03 -44.64
CA SER A 12 64.24 10.61 -45.73
C SER A 12 62.80 11.01 -45.40
N GLY A 13 62.14 11.63 -46.38
CA GLY A 13 60.75 12.10 -46.31
C GLY A 13 59.72 10.96 -46.43
N PRO A 14 58.42 11.31 -46.45
CA PRO A 14 57.35 10.41 -46.06
C PRO A 14 56.85 9.51 -47.19
N GLU A 15 56.81 8.20 -46.95
CA GLU A 15 56.01 7.24 -47.73
C GLU A 15 54.55 7.26 -47.25
N GLY A 16 53.63 7.47 -48.18
CA GLY A 16 52.19 7.48 -47.93
C GLY A 16 51.66 6.08 -47.57
N GLN A 17 50.92 6.00 -46.46
CA GLN A 17 50.16 4.80 -46.10
C GLN A 17 48.72 4.85 -46.65
N PRO A 18 48.15 3.68 -47.02
CA PRO A 18 46.84 3.59 -47.68
C PRO A 18 45.68 3.88 -46.72
N GLN A 19 44.66 4.55 -47.22
CA GLN A 19 43.44 4.87 -46.51
C GLN A 19 42.66 3.61 -46.11
N LYS A 20 42.45 3.44 -44.81
CA LYS A 20 41.59 2.41 -44.21
C LYS A 20 40.13 2.87 -44.26
N THR A 21 39.33 2.27 -45.14
CA THR A 21 37.89 2.48 -45.21
C THR A 21 37.23 2.01 -43.91
N LYS A 22 36.46 2.89 -43.27
CA LYS A 22 35.63 2.55 -42.10
C LYS A 22 34.44 1.72 -42.58
N ASP A 23 34.38 0.46 -42.16
CA ASP A 23 33.20 -0.39 -42.32
C ASP A 23 32.00 0.26 -41.62
N SER A 24 31.10 0.83 -42.42
CA SER A 24 29.87 1.48 -41.97
C SER A 24 28.73 0.48 -41.70
N GLY A 25 28.89 -0.78 -42.11
CA GLY A 25 27.85 -1.82 -42.00
C GLY A 25 27.44 -2.17 -40.57
N THR A 26 28.38 -2.15 -39.61
CA THR A 26 28.10 -2.44 -38.20
C THR A 26 27.30 -1.34 -37.51
N ALA A 27 27.48 -0.07 -37.90
CA ALA A 27 26.72 1.04 -37.34
C ALA A 27 25.23 0.98 -37.74
N TYR A 28 24.94 0.61 -39.00
CA TYR A 28 23.56 0.48 -39.47
C TYR A 28 22.84 -0.74 -38.89
N LEU A 29 23.56 -1.85 -38.65
CA LEU A 29 22.99 -3.03 -38.00
C LEU A 29 22.58 -2.72 -36.54
N VAL A 30 23.43 -2.02 -35.80
CA VAL A 30 23.14 -1.62 -34.41
C VAL A 30 21.95 -0.66 -34.34
N LEU A 31 21.88 0.32 -35.25
CA LEU A 31 20.74 1.24 -35.33
C LEU A 31 19.43 0.54 -35.72
N ALA A 32 19.48 -0.43 -36.63
CA ALA A 32 18.29 -1.20 -37.03
C ALA A 32 17.77 -2.09 -35.89
N ILE A 33 18.66 -2.76 -35.14
CA ILE A 33 18.28 -3.57 -33.97
C ILE A 33 17.70 -2.67 -32.88
N LEU A 34 18.32 -1.51 -32.61
CA LEU A 34 17.82 -0.56 -31.62
C LEU A 34 16.42 -0.04 -32.00
N ALA A 35 16.20 0.30 -33.27
CA ALA A 35 14.89 0.72 -33.77
C ALA A 35 13.83 -0.39 -33.65
N LEU A 36 14.21 -1.66 -33.89
CA LEU A 36 13.31 -2.80 -33.79
C LEU A 36 12.93 -3.12 -32.33
N LEU A 37 13.88 -2.96 -31.40
CA LEU A 37 13.64 -3.11 -29.96
C LEU A 37 12.75 -2.00 -29.42
N LEU A 38 12.96 -0.76 -29.87
CA LEU A 38 12.12 0.39 -29.49
C LEU A 38 10.70 0.30 -30.07
N ALA A 39 10.53 -0.28 -31.26
CA ALA A 39 9.22 -0.45 -31.89
C ALA A 39 8.38 -1.60 -31.28
N ARG A 40 9.02 -2.59 -30.63
CA ARG A 40 8.36 -3.79 -30.10
C ARG A 40 7.98 -3.73 -28.63
N VAL A 41 8.49 -2.76 -27.88
CA VAL A 41 8.22 -2.66 -26.44
C VAL A 41 7.77 -1.22 -26.11
N PRO A 42 6.44 -0.93 -26.12
CA PRO A 42 5.92 0.40 -25.78
C PRO A 42 6.32 0.85 -24.37
N PHE A 43 6.75 -0.08 -23.53
CA PHE A 43 7.23 0.17 -22.18
C PHE A 43 8.68 0.65 -22.10
N ILE A 44 9.55 0.41 -23.09
CA ILE A 44 10.96 0.88 -23.00
C ILE A 44 11.02 2.41 -23.11
N GLY A 45 10.20 3.01 -23.96
CA GLY A 45 10.08 4.47 -24.05
C GLY A 45 9.63 5.08 -22.73
N VAL A 46 8.59 4.50 -22.11
CA VAL A 46 8.09 4.92 -20.80
C VAL A 46 9.15 4.71 -19.71
N LEU A 47 9.81 3.54 -19.68
CA LEU A 47 10.87 3.23 -18.71
C LEU A 47 12.04 4.21 -18.80
N LEU A 48 12.47 4.56 -20.02
CA LEU A 48 13.53 5.55 -20.24
C LEU A 48 13.10 6.96 -19.81
N THR A 49 11.84 7.35 -20.07
CA THR A 49 11.33 8.64 -19.59
C THR A 49 11.24 8.69 -18.07
N VAL A 50 10.76 7.62 -17.42
CA VAL A 50 10.69 7.52 -15.95
C VAL A 50 12.10 7.55 -15.35
N MET A 51 13.06 6.80 -15.91
CA MET A 51 14.45 6.82 -15.47
C MET A 51 15.08 8.22 -15.58
N MET A 52 14.81 8.96 -16.65
CA MET A 52 15.29 10.34 -16.83
C MET A 52 14.67 11.31 -15.81
N VAL A 53 13.38 11.15 -15.50
CA VAL A 53 12.69 11.97 -14.49
C VAL A 53 13.24 11.67 -13.09
N VAL A 54 13.38 10.39 -12.71
CA VAL A 54 13.94 9.97 -11.42
C VAL A 54 15.37 10.48 -11.26
N PHE A 55 16.20 10.35 -12.30
CA PHE A 55 17.56 10.88 -12.28
C PHE A 55 17.60 12.40 -12.14
N GLY A 56 16.70 13.13 -12.82
CA GLY A 56 16.54 14.57 -12.67
C GLY A 56 16.13 14.99 -11.26
N VAL A 57 15.22 14.26 -10.62
CA VAL A 57 14.80 14.49 -9.22
C VAL A 57 15.95 14.22 -8.26
N VAL A 58 16.70 13.13 -8.43
CA VAL A 58 17.86 12.81 -7.57
C VAL A 58 18.94 13.89 -7.67
N LEU A 59 19.27 14.37 -8.88
CA LEU A 59 20.22 15.47 -9.05
C LEU A 59 19.72 16.78 -8.44
N PHE A 60 18.40 17.04 -8.51
CA PHE A 60 17.79 18.22 -7.91
C PHE A 60 17.83 18.18 -6.37
N VAL A 61 17.50 17.03 -5.76
CA VAL A 61 17.54 16.81 -4.31
C VAL A 61 18.97 16.87 -3.76
N ARG A 62 19.96 16.39 -4.53
CA ARG A 62 21.39 16.46 -4.16
C ARG A 62 22.00 17.86 -4.29
N GLY A 63 21.24 18.86 -4.73
CA GLY A 63 21.67 20.26 -4.73
C GLY A 63 22.76 20.59 -5.75
N GLU A 64 23.00 19.72 -6.75
CA GLU A 64 23.99 19.96 -7.81
C GLU A 64 23.44 20.97 -8.83
N ARG A 65 23.39 22.25 -8.43
CA ARG A 65 22.96 23.38 -9.27
C ARG A 65 24.05 23.78 -10.27
N GLY A 66 24.40 22.86 -11.17
CA GLY A 66 25.22 23.16 -12.34
C GLY A 66 24.36 23.76 -13.46
N LYS A 67 24.75 24.93 -13.99
CA LYS A 67 24.06 25.72 -15.03
C LYS A 67 23.83 25.02 -16.40
N LYS A 68 24.04 23.70 -16.51
CA LYS A 68 23.83 22.93 -17.76
C LYS A 68 22.54 22.10 -17.78
N LEU A 69 21.72 22.15 -16.72
CA LEU A 69 20.50 21.31 -16.60
C LEU A 69 19.23 21.90 -17.28
N MET A 70 19.29 23.04 -17.96
CA MET A 70 18.10 23.63 -18.61
C MET A 70 17.85 23.14 -20.04
N ILE A 71 18.81 22.46 -20.68
CA ILE A 71 18.64 21.98 -22.07
C ILE A 71 17.94 20.59 -22.11
N GLY A 72 18.10 19.77 -21.07
CA GLY A 72 17.49 18.43 -21.02
C GLY A 72 15.99 18.44 -20.74
N PHE A 73 15.51 19.33 -19.86
CA PHE A 73 14.11 19.37 -19.45
C PHE A 73 13.17 19.88 -20.57
N VAL A 74 13.65 20.80 -21.40
CA VAL A 74 12.88 21.32 -22.56
C VAL A 74 12.76 20.28 -23.67
N CYS A 75 13.77 19.42 -23.88
CA CYS A 75 13.70 18.36 -24.88
C CYS A 75 12.74 17.22 -24.47
N ALA A 76 12.62 16.93 -23.17
CA ALA A 76 11.69 15.91 -22.67
C ALA A 76 10.22 16.33 -22.79
N LEU A 77 9.90 17.60 -22.58
CA LEU A 77 8.53 18.12 -22.74
C LEU A 77 8.09 18.20 -24.22
N LEU A 78 9.01 18.49 -25.14
CA LEU A 78 8.73 18.50 -26.58
C LEU A 78 8.50 17.08 -27.16
N GLY A 79 9.07 16.04 -26.56
CA GLY A 79 8.83 14.65 -26.97
C GLY A 79 7.45 14.12 -26.60
N ALA A 80 6.87 14.57 -25.47
CA ALA A 80 5.54 14.15 -25.02
C ALA A 80 4.39 14.76 -25.87
N ALA A 81 4.61 15.93 -26.48
CA ALA A 81 3.59 16.61 -27.30
C ALA A 81 3.39 15.97 -28.69
N LEU A 82 4.35 15.17 -29.18
CA LEU A 82 4.23 14.49 -30.48
C LEU A 82 3.58 13.10 -30.39
N ALA A 83 3.30 12.60 -29.18
CA ALA A 83 2.67 11.30 -28.97
C ALA A 83 1.13 11.36 -28.76
N PHE A 84 0.54 12.56 -28.70
CA PHE A 84 -0.91 12.75 -28.49
C PHE A 84 -1.55 13.75 -29.47
N GLY A 85 -1.00 13.89 -30.67
CA GLY A 85 -1.57 14.70 -31.75
C GLY A 85 -2.57 13.92 -32.61
N GLY A 86 -3.80 13.76 -32.15
CA GLY A 86 -4.94 13.28 -32.94
C GLY A 86 -6.08 14.30 -32.96
N GLY A 87 -6.21 15.05 -34.05
CA GLY A 87 -7.37 15.92 -34.35
C GLY A 87 -8.66 15.10 -34.44
N ASN A 88 -9.74 15.53 -33.79
CA ASN A 88 -10.75 16.49 -34.28
C ASN A 88 -11.65 15.85 -35.34
N ASP A 89 -12.95 15.73 -35.04
CA ASP A 89 -14.04 16.26 -35.87
C ASP A 89 -15.40 16.00 -35.21
N ASN A 90 -16.15 17.09 -35.08
CA ASN A 90 -17.51 17.17 -34.58
C ASN A 90 -18.31 17.89 -35.67
N PRO A 91 -19.43 17.35 -36.18
CA PRO A 91 -20.42 18.15 -36.86
C PRO A 91 -21.70 18.26 -36.02
N LYS A 92 -22.13 19.51 -35.85
CA LYS A 92 -23.49 19.90 -35.43
C LYS A 92 -24.48 19.70 -36.58
N ASP A 93 -25.76 19.59 -36.19
CA ASP A 93 -27.02 19.96 -36.89
C ASP A 93 -28.04 18.81 -36.72
N GLU A 94 -29.36 18.97 -36.56
CA GLU A 94 -30.26 20.06 -36.21
C GLU A 94 -31.65 19.37 -36.00
N SER A 95 -32.37 19.75 -34.94
CA SER A 95 -33.84 19.79 -34.76
C SER A 95 -34.81 18.65 -35.22
N ALA A 96 -35.61 18.22 -34.22
CA ALA A 96 -37.10 18.18 -34.20
C ALA A 96 -37.84 16.83 -34.11
N SER A 97 -38.67 16.78 -33.05
CA SER A 97 -40.05 16.24 -32.98
C SER A 97 -40.24 14.76 -32.63
N LYS A 98 -40.66 14.46 -31.38
CA LYS A 98 -42.09 14.49 -30.96
C LYS A 98 -42.29 13.76 -29.62
N ALA A 99 -42.59 14.51 -28.56
CA ALA A 99 -43.48 14.05 -27.48
C ALA A 99 -44.93 14.47 -27.85
N PRO A 100 -45.98 13.86 -27.25
CA PRO A 100 -46.52 14.43 -26.00
C PRO A 100 -47.06 13.34 -25.03
N ALA A 101 -46.84 13.49 -23.71
CA ALA A 101 -47.80 14.04 -22.71
C ALA A 101 -48.80 12.98 -22.18
N ALA A 102 -49.26 12.96 -20.94
CA ALA A 102 -48.97 13.71 -19.72
C ALA A 102 -49.67 12.99 -18.56
N ALA A 103 -49.20 13.24 -17.33
CA ALA A 103 -49.94 13.06 -16.09
C ALA A 103 -51.16 14.02 -16.02
N PRO A 104 -52.00 13.96 -14.97
CA PRO A 104 -51.73 14.93 -13.89
C PRO A 104 -52.03 14.45 -12.46
N ALA A 105 -51.40 15.20 -11.56
CA ALA A 105 -51.43 15.13 -10.10
C ALA A 105 -52.77 15.51 -9.45
N ALA A 106 -52.91 15.21 -8.16
CA ALA A 106 -53.58 16.08 -7.19
C ALA A 106 -53.07 15.82 -5.77
N GLN A 107 -52.89 16.93 -5.05
CA GLN A 107 -52.31 17.11 -3.71
C GLN A 107 -53.40 17.07 -2.59
N PRO A 108 -53.03 17.19 -1.30
CA PRO A 108 -53.83 16.79 -0.14
C PRO A 108 -54.69 17.92 0.46
N ASP A 109 -55.62 17.58 1.36
CA ASP A 109 -55.97 18.47 2.48
C ASP A 109 -56.64 17.75 3.69
N THR A 110 -56.01 17.98 4.84
CA THR A 110 -56.46 18.14 6.24
C THR A 110 -57.87 17.71 6.74
N SER A 111 -57.89 17.03 7.91
CA SER A 111 -58.80 17.36 9.03
C SER A 111 -58.34 16.75 10.36
N ALA A 112 -58.50 17.51 11.44
CA ALA A 112 -58.00 17.29 12.79
C ALA A 112 -59.12 16.86 13.76
N ALA A 113 -58.77 16.14 14.85
CA ALA A 113 -59.44 16.29 16.16
C ALA A 113 -58.67 15.55 17.27
N ALA A 114 -58.43 16.27 18.36
CA ALA A 114 -57.81 15.82 19.60
C ALA A 114 -58.84 15.18 20.56
N ALA A 115 -58.39 14.26 21.42
CA ALA A 115 -58.94 14.05 22.77
C ALA A 115 -58.05 13.11 23.62
N GLU A 116 -57.48 13.66 24.70
CA GLU A 116 -57.21 12.97 25.98
C GLU A 116 -58.15 13.64 27.01
N PRO A 117 -58.62 13.00 28.12
CA PRO A 117 -57.75 12.55 29.21
C PRO A 117 -58.16 11.25 29.95
N ALA A 118 -57.28 10.79 30.85
CA ALA A 118 -57.37 9.63 31.76
C ALA A 118 -58.54 9.67 32.81
N PRO A 119 -58.84 8.57 33.57
CA PRO A 119 -58.02 8.23 34.76
C PRO A 119 -57.87 6.72 35.09
N SER A 120 -56.79 6.41 35.82
CA SER A 120 -56.53 5.17 36.56
C SER A 120 -57.59 4.84 37.62
N PRO A 121 -57.62 3.57 38.07
CA PRO A 121 -57.63 3.31 39.51
C PRO A 121 -56.38 2.53 39.97
N THR A 122 -55.79 3.06 41.04
CA THR A 122 -54.67 2.52 41.83
C THR A 122 -55.19 1.50 42.88
N PRO A 123 -54.35 0.96 43.80
CA PRO A 123 -53.81 -0.41 43.86
C PRO A 123 -54.39 -1.20 45.06
N THR A 124 -53.77 -2.36 45.41
CA THR A 124 -53.60 -2.96 46.79
C THR A 124 -53.66 -4.50 46.71
N PRO A 125 -52.89 -5.31 47.48
CA PRO A 125 -51.52 -5.19 48.01
C PRO A 125 -50.64 -6.47 47.82
N ALA A 126 -49.34 -6.27 48.00
CA ALA A 126 -48.25 -7.19 48.36
C ALA A 126 -48.57 -8.70 48.56
N ALA A 127 -47.91 -9.52 47.74
CA ALA A 127 -47.40 -10.83 48.16
C ALA A 127 -45.87 -10.79 48.04
N GLU A 128 -45.22 -11.20 49.12
CA GLU A 128 -43.79 -11.10 49.39
C GLU A 128 -43.02 -12.33 48.85
N ALA A 129 -41.78 -12.06 48.43
CA ALA A 129 -40.63 -12.95 48.20
C ALA A 129 -40.42 -13.62 46.81
N PRO A 130 -39.16 -13.85 46.36
CA PRO A 130 -37.86 -13.58 47.00
C PRO A 130 -36.92 -12.65 46.19
N ALA A 131 -35.80 -12.32 46.82
CA ALA A 131 -34.69 -11.48 46.35
C ALA A 131 -34.21 -11.75 44.90
N PRO A 132 -33.63 -10.73 44.20
CA PRO A 132 -32.99 -10.93 42.92
C PRO A 132 -31.80 -11.88 43.12
N VAL A 133 -31.95 -13.11 42.63
CA VAL A 133 -30.82 -14.02 42.45
C VAL A 133 -29.89 -13.33 41.47
N ALA A 134 -28.68 -13.02 41.93
CA ALA A 134 -27.60 -12.52 41.09
C ALA A 134 -27.54 -13.36 39.81
N GLU A 135 -27.64 -12.70 38.66
CA GLU A 135 -27.41 -13.33 37.37
C GLU A 135 -26.05 -14.04 37.44
N ALA A 136 -26.09 -15.36 37.29
CA ALA A 136 -24.90 -16.16 37.11
C ALA A 136 -24.14 -15.62 35.90
N PRO A 137 -22.80 -15.58 35.93
CA PRO A 137 -22.01 -15.11 34.80
C PRO A 137 -22.34 -15.96 33.57
N THR A 138 -22.61 -15.26 32.48
CA THR A 138 -22.79 -15.82 31.13
C THR A 138 -21.66 -16.80 30.81
N PRO A 139 -21.95 -18.00 30.28
CA PRO A 139 -20.92 -18.95 29.85
C PRO A 139 -19.94 -18.29 28.86
N ALA A 140 -18.64 -18.56 29.05
CA ALA A 140 -17.57 -18.10 28.16
C ALA A 140 -17.91 -18.40 26.69
N GLU A 141 -17.82 -17.37 25.84
CA GLU A 141 -17.94 -17.48 24.39
C GLU A 141 -17.01 -18.59 23.85
N ASP A 142 -17.49 -19.31 22.84
CA ASP A 142 -16.67 -20.26 22.10
C ASP A 142 -15.36 -19.57 21.67
N PRO A 143 -14.19 -20.21 21.89
CA PRO A 143 -12.93 -19.59 21.53
C PRO A 143 -12.94 -19.31 20.02
N SER A 144 -12.53 -18.11 19.63
CA SER A 144 -12.42 -17.71 18.22
C SER A 144 -11.61 -18.76 17.44
N PRO A 145 -11.76 -18.86 16.11
CA PRO A 145 -10.90 -19.75 15.32
C PRO A 145 -9.41 -19.41 15.48
N TYR A 146 -9.08 -18.20 15.96
CA TYR A 146 -7.72 -17.71 16.22
C TYR A 146 -7.22 -18.00 17.64
N GLY A 147 -8.09 -18.46 18.55
CA GLY A 147 -7.76 -18.71 19.96
C GLY A 147 -8.55 -17.82 20.92
N THR A 148 -8.17 -17.83 22.20
CA THR A 148 -8.73 -16.93 23.21
C THR A 148 -7.98 -15.61 23.22
N TYR A 149 -8.61 -14.54 22.77
CA TYR A 149 -7.98 -13.22 22.74
C TYR A 149 -7.73 -12.69 24.16
N PRO A 150 -6.54 -12.12 24.45
CA PRO A 150 -6.42 -11.16 25.53
C PRO A 150 -7.31 -9.94 25.24
N GLN A 151 -7.77 -9.26 26.30
CA GLN A 151 -8.75 -8.18 26.17
C GLN A 151 -8.30 -7.09 25.19
N ALA A 152 -7.04 -6.68 25.23
CA ALA A 152 -6.50 -5.65 24.34
C ALA A 152 -6.56 -6.05 22.85
N GLU A 153 -6.40 -7.34 22.55
CA GLU A 153 -6.55 -7.85 21.19
C GLU A 153 -8.02 -7.89 20.77
N ALA A 154 -8.91 -8.36 21.66
CA ALA A 154 -10.34 -8.38 21.38
C ALA A 154 -10.87 -6.96 21.06
N ASP A 155 -10.45 -5.96 21.82
CA ASP A 155 -10.80 -4.56 21.61
C ASP A 155 -10.22 -4.03 20.29
N PHE A 156 -8.99 -4.41 19.95
CA PHE A 156 -8.35 -4.08 18.68
C PHE A 156 -9.15 -4.68 17.50
N VAL A 157 -9.42 -5.98 17.53
CA VAL A 157 -10.17 -6.68 16.48
C VAL A 157 -11.52 -6.04 16.29
N ALA A 158 -12.28 -5.83 17.37
CA ALA A 158 -13.60 -5.18 17.31
C ALA A 158 -13.54 -3.76 16.74
N THR A 159 -12.52 -2.98 17.10
CA THR A 159 -12.31 -1.63 16.55
C THR A 159 -12.04 -1.66 15.06
N VAL A 160 -11.17 -2.57 14.62
CA VAL A 160 -10.78 -2.67 13.21
C VAL A 160 -11.94 -3.17 12.36
N THR A 161 -12.60 -4.26 12.74
CA THR A 161 -13.73 -4.83 11.98
C THR A 161 -14.93 -3.88 11.97
N GLY A 162 -15.22 -3.23 13.09
CA GLY A 162 -16.29 -2.22 13.15
C GLY A 162 -16.01 -1.02 12.24
N ALA A 163 -14.74 -0.60 12.12
CA ALA A 163 -14.36 0.43 11.17
C ALA A 163 -14.47 -0.04 9.71
N SER A 164 -14.15 -1.30 9.41
CA SER A 164 -14.36 -1.88 8.08
C SER A 164 -15.83 -1.85 7.68
N ASP A 165 -16.74 -2.22 8.59
CA ASP A 165 -18.19 -2.17 8.36
C ASP A 165 -18.67 -0.74 8.10
N GLN A 166 -18.23 0.21 8.93
CA GLN A 166 -18.55 1.63 8.76
C GLN A 166 -18.03 2.19 7.44
N TYR A 167 -16.82 1.81 7.03
CA TYR A 167 -16.23 2.24 5.76
C TYR A 167 -17.09 1.85 4.56
N GLY A 168 -17.65 0.64 4.58
CA GLY A 168 -18.57 0.14 3.55
C GLY A 168 -19.95 0.82 3.56
N ALA A 169 -20.36 1.38 4.70
CA ALA A 169 -21.67 2.00 4.88
C ALA A 169 -21.70 3.51 4.58
N VAL A 170 -20.54 4.16 4.46
CA VAL A 170 -20.45 5.60 4.16
C VAL A 170 -20.29 5.88 2.66
N GLU A 171 -20.83 7.03 2.25
CA GLU A 171 -21.03 7.35 0.83
C GLU A 171 -19.83 8.04 0.20
N THR A 172 -19.18 8.94 0.94
CA THR A 172 -18.16 9.83 0.40
C THR A 172 -16.76 9.43 0.84
N ASP A 173 -15.77 9.72 -0.01
CA ASP A 173 -14.36 9.47 0.31
C ASP A 173 -13.90 10.24 1.56
N LEU A 174 -14.46 11.43 1.82
CA LEU A 174 -14.14 12.16 3.04
C LEU A 174 -14.61 11.44 4.31
N GLN A 175 -15.81 10.87 4.29
CA GLN A 175 -16.33 10.07 5.41
C GLN A 175 -15.50 8.78 5.58
N ARG A 176 -15.09 8.15 4.49
CA ARG A 176 -14.22 6.97 4.49
C ARG A 176 -12.86 7.25 5.12
N SER A 177 -12.21 8.33 4.71
CA SER A 177 -10.95 8.76 5.32
C SER A 177 -11.12 9.08 6.80
N GLU A 178 -12.25 9.66 7.21
CA GLU A 178 -12.54 9.92 8.63
C GLU A 178 -12.70 8.64 9.44
N VAL A 179 -13.39 7.62 8.90
CA VAL A 179 -13.50 6.30 9.53
C VAL A 179 -12.13 5.67 9.76
N VAL A 180 -11.24 5.70 8.75
CA VAL A 180 -9.87 5.14 8.88
C VAL A 180 -9.04 5.91 9.89
N ARG A 181 -9.11 7.25 9.90
CA ARG A 181 -8.41 8.10 10.87
C ARG A 181 -8.86 7.81 12.30
N ASN A 182 -10.17 7.72 12.52
CA ASN A 182 -10.73 7.42 13.83
C ASN A 182 -10.37 6.01 14.30
N ARG A 183 -10.42 5.01 13.41
CA ARG A 183 -9.92 3.66 13.70
C ARG A 183 -8.47 3.70 14.18
N ASN A 184 -7.58 4.35 13.43
CA ASN A 184 -6.16 4.41 13.77
C ASN A 184 -5.95 5.13 15.12
N ALA A 185 -6.64 6.24 15.36
CA ALA A 185 -6.56 6.96 16.63
C ALA A 185 -7.00 6.09 17.82
N THR A 186 -8.13 5.37 17.68
CA THR A 186 -8.64 4.46 18.72
C THR A 186 -7.67 3.31 18.98
N VAL A 187 -7.19 2.65 17.93
CA VAL A 187 -6.18 1.58 18.04
C VAL A 187 -4.94 2.09 18.77
N CYS A 188 -4.45 3.28 18.42
CA CYS A 188 -3.28 3.84 19.05
C CYS A 188 -3.48 4.21 20.51
N SER A 189 -4.66 4.72 20.86
CA SER A 189 -5.00 4.99 22.26
C SER A 189 -5.10 3.72 23.10
N ALA A 190 -5.59 2.62 22.52
CA ALA A 190 -5.80 1.37 23.23
C ALA A 190 -4.50 0.56 23.39
N THR A 191 -3.69 0.50 22.34
CA THR A 191 -2.51 -0.40 22.27
C THR A 191 -1.20 0.32 22.60
N GLY A 192 -1.15 1.65 22.48
CA GLY A 192 0.11 2.38 22.49
C GLY A 192 1.08 1.94 21.38
N GLY A 193 0.58 1.29 20.32
CA GLY A 193 1.40 0.74 19.24
C GLY A 193 2.06 -0.60 19.54
N ASN A 194 1.66 -1.31 20.60
CA ASN A 194 2.26 -2.60 20.98
C ASN A 194 1.20 -3.69 21.14
N ALA A 195 1.62 -4.94 20.93
CA ALA A 195 0.84 -6.13 21.22
C ALA A 195 1.66 -7.07 22.12
N THR A 196 0.99 -7.64 23.12
CA THR A 196 1.60 -8.54 24.11
C THR A 196 0.73 -9.78 24.24
N ASP A 197 1.32 -10.94 23.95
CA ASP A 197 0.68 -12.25 24.03
C ASP A 197 -0.63 -12.34 23.23
N TRP A 198 -0.67 -11.68 22.08
CA TRP A 198 -1.80 -11.78 21.15
C TRP A 198 -1.78 -13.13 20.45
N VAL A 199 -2.95 -13.61 20.07
CA VAL A 199 -3.13 -14.90 19.40
C VAL A 199 -3.46 -14.70 17.93
N GLY A 200 -3.24 -15.72 17.12
CA GLY A 200 -3.54 -15.61 15.70
C GLY A 200 -3.27 -16.90 14.97
N VAL A 201 -3.49 -16.86 13.66
CA VAL A 201 -3.21 -17.98 12.76
C VAL A 201 -2.21 -17.51 11.70
N VAL A 202 -1.13 -18.27 11.50
CA VAL A 202 -0.18 -18.00 10.42
C VAL A 202 -0.89 -18.15 9.07
N SER A 203 -1.10 -17.04 8.37
CA SER A 203 -1.72 -17.05 7.04
C SER A 203 -0.69 -17.28 5.93
N ASP A 204 0.54 -16.83 6.15
CA ASP A 204 1.67 -17.08 5.26
C ASP A 204 3.02 -16.89 5.99
N ILE A 205 4.06 -17.57 5.53
CA ILE A 205 5.40 -17.51 6.13
C ILE A 205 6.47 -17.93 5.12
N GLY A 206 7.63 -17.30 5.19
CA GLY A 206 8.74 -17.69 4.33
C GLY A 206 10.04 -16.96 4.63
N ALA A 207 10.96 -17.02 3.67
CA ALA A 207 12.22 -16.29 3.70
C ALA A 207 12.39 -15.46 2.42
N ASN A 208 13.06 -14.32 2.56
CA ASN A 208 13.47 -13.50 1.42
C ASN A 208 14.79 -14.02 0.81
N ARG A 209 15.35 -13.30 -0.17
CA ARG A 209 16.59 -13.72 -0.88
C ARG A 209 17.84 -13.65 -0.02
N GLU A 210 17.78 -12.87 1.06
CA GLU A 210 18.84 -12.68 2.05
C GLU A 210 18.79 -13.76 3.16
N GLY A 211 17.76 -14.60 3.17
CA GLY A 211 17.55 -15.62 4.18
C GLY A 211 16.90 -15.10 5.47
N LYS A 212 16.39 -13.87 5.48
CA LYS A 212 15.58 -13.33 6.58
C LYS A 212 14.16 -13.84 6.48
N ALA A 213 13.56 -14.17 7.61
CA ALA A 213 12.19 -14.64 7.66
C ALA A 213 11.20 -13.47 7.55
N TRP A 214 10.05 -13.77 6.95
CA TRP A 214 8.86 -12.93 6.98
C TRP A 214 7.67 -13.78 7.39
N VAL A 215 6.71 -13.18 8.08
CA VAL A 215 5.52 -13.87 8.60
C VAL A 215 4.31 -12.96 8.49
N GLU A 216 3.17 -13.56 8.19
CA GLU A 216 1.84 -12.96 8.17
C GLU A 216 0.94 -13.75 9.13
N ILE A 217 0.32 -13.04 10.08
CA ILE A 217 -0.58 -13.61 11.08
C ILE A 217 -1.95 -12.95 10.91
N GLU A 218 -2.97 -13.77 10.70
CA GLU A 218 -4.36 -13.36 10.68
C GLU A 218 -4.93 -13.38 12.10
N LEU A 219 -5.56 -12.26 12.48
CA LEU A 219 -6.13 -12.04 13.81
C LEU A 219 -7.65 -12.17 13.79
N ALA A 220 -8.27 -11.81 12.67
CA ALA A 220 -9.70 -11.92 12.39
C ALA A 220 -9.89 -11.99 10.86
N PRO A 221 -11.10 -12.30 10.35
CA PRO A 221 -11.31 -12.35 8.91
C PRO A 221 -10.89 -11.04 8.24
N ASN A 222 -9.89 -11.11 7.35
CA ASN A 222 -9.29 -9.96 6.65
C ASN A 222 -8.58 -8.94 7.56
N VAL A 223 -8.15 -9.32 8.76
CA VAL A 223 -7.35 -8.46 9.64
C VAL A 223 -6.03 -9.13 9.92
N ARG A 224 -4.93 -8.51 9.47
CA ARG A 224 -3.60 -9.15 9.50
C ARG A 224 -2.53 -8.22 10.04
N VAL A 225 -1.56 -8.83 10.72
CA VAL A 225 -0.25 -8.23 11.05
C VAL A 225 0.84 -8.98 10.31
N HIS A 226 1.83 -8.26 9.78
CA HIS A 226 2.86 -8.90 8.98
C HIS A 226 4.17 -8.11 8.96
N THR A 227 5.27 -8.79 8.63
CA THR A 227 6.51 -8.14 8.24
C THR A 227 6.50 -7.84 6.74
N TRP A 228 7.36 -6.94 6.27
CA TRP A 228 7.69 -6.92 4.84
C TRP A 228 8.28 -8.26 4.40
N ASN A 229 8.12 -8.60 3.12
CA ASN A 229 8.66 -9.85 2.54
C ASN A 229 9.89 -9.62 1.64
N ASN A 230 10.36 -8.37 1.53
CA ASN A 230 11.48 -8.00 0.68
C ASN A 230 12.27 -6.82 1.28
N ALA A 231 13.58 -6.82 1.06
CA ALA A 231 14.48 -5.85 1.67
C ALA A 231 14.27 -4.41 1.18
N LEU A 232 13.73 -4.20 -0.03
CA LEU A 232 13.54 -2.86 -0.57
C LEU A 232 12.42 -2.12 0.17
N SER A 233 11.30 -2.79 0.43
CA SER A 233 10.19 -2.23 1.22
C SER A 233 10.54 -2.11 2.71
N ASP A 234 11.41 -2.99 3.22
CA ASP A 234 11.76 -3.05 4.65
C ASP A 234 12.85 -2.06 5.09
N ILE A 235 13.45 -1.30 4.15
CA ILE A 235 14.67 -0.51 4.40
C ILE A 235 14.54 0.50 5.56
N SER A 236 13.34 1.02 5.81
CA SER A 236 13.05 1.96 6.90
C SER A 236 12.42 1.32 8.13
N ASP A 237 11.74 0.19 7.95
CA ASP A 237 10.84 -0.37 8.96
C ASP A 237 11.51 -1.52 9.74
N GLU A 238 12.51 -2.17 9.16
CA GLU A 238 13.34 -3.21 9.77
C GLU A 238 12.50 -4.30 10.48
N THR A 239 11.49 -4.80 9.76
CA THR A 239 10.55 -5.82 10.24
C THR A 239 10.99 -7.25 9.90
N LEU A 240 11.84 -7.43 8.89
CA LEU A 240 12.34 -8.75 8.52
C LEU A 240 13.15 -9.38 9.66
N ILE A 241 12.88 -10.65 9.94
CA ILE A 241 13.41 -11.34 11.11
C ILE A 241 14.75 -11.99 10.76
N ASP A 242 15.80 -11.55 11.45
CA ASP A 242 17.16 -12.01 11.21
C ASP A 242 17.37 -13.45 11.76
N PRO A 243 18.15 -14.31 11.08
CA PRO A 243 18.51 -15.63 11.59
C PRO A 243 19.16 -15.64 12.98
N SER A 244 19.72 -14.52 13.42
CA SER A 244 20.30 -14.37 14.75
C SER A 244 19.26 -14.11 15.86
N GLU A 245 18.01 -13.76 15.51
CA GLU A 245 16.96 -13.50 16.48
C GLU A 245 16.50 -14.79 17.18
N PRO A 246 16.24 -14.77 18.51
CA PRO A 246 15.85 -15.97 19.26
C PRO A 246 14.61 -16.69 18.71
N MET A 247 13.62 -15.95 18.19
CA MET A 247 12.39 -16.51 17.64
C MET A 247 12.57 -17.19 16.28
N PHE A 248 13.68 -16.95 15.56
CA PHE A 248 13.86 -17.43 14.19
C PHE A 248 13.76 -18.96 14.09
N GLY A 249 14.35 -19.68 15.04
CA GLY A 249 14.29 -21.14 15.07
C GLY A 249 12.87 -21.70 15.20
N GLY A 250 11.99 -20.99 15.94
CA GLY A 250 10.57 -21.34 16.05
C GLY A 250 9.84 -21.14 14.72
N LEU A 251 10.09 -20.02 14.05
CA LEU A 251 9.49 -19.69 12.75
C LEU A 251 9.84 -20.70 11.66
N VAL A 252 11.06 -21.25 11.65
CA VAL A 252 11.47 -22.27 10.67
C VAL A 252 10.62 -23.55 10.75
N ALA A 253 10.12 -23.88 11.93
CA ALA A 253 9.28 -25.05 12.15
C ALA A 253 7.78 -24.78 11.92
N MET A 254 7.39 -23.51 11.72
CA MET A 254 5.99 -23.13 11.58
C MET A 254 5.43 -23.41 10.19
N THR A 255 4.12 -23.61 10.12
CA THR A 255 3.38 -23.83 8.89
C THR A 255 2.16 -22.91 8.81
N LYS A 256 1.66 -22.71 7.59
CA LYS A 256 0.37 -22.06 7.37
C LYS A 256 -0.74 -22.78 8.16
N ASP A 257 -1.74 -22.02 8.60
CA ASP A 257 -2.88 -22.45 9.41
C ASP A 257 -2.54 -22.85 10.85
N GLN A 258 -1.30 -22.62 11.29
CA GLN A 258 -0.88 -22.86 12.66
C GLN A 258 -1.31 -21.73 13.59
N LYS A 259 -1.90 -22.09 14.74
CA LYS A 259 -2.17 -21.12 15.82
C LYS A 259 -0.90 -20.73 16.54
N VAL A 260 -0.76 -19.44 16.82
CA VAL A 260 0.42 -18.86 17.44
C VAL A 260 0.03 -17.86 18.52
N VAL A 261 0.96 -17.66 19.45
CA VAL A 261 1.00 -16.50 20.34
C VAL A 261 2.17 -15.63 19.89
N PHE A 262 1.98 -14.32 19.85
CA PHE A 262 3.00 -13.38 19.42
C PHE A 262 2.99 -12.08 20.23
N SER A 263 4.12 -11.39 20.19
CA SER A 263 4.31 -10.06 20.76
C SER A 263 5.13 -9.18 19.82
N GLY A 264 5.03 -7.87 19.98
CA GLY A 264 5.83 -6.90 19.24
C GLY A 264 5.22 -5.52 19.17
N SER A 265 5.59 -4.77 18.14
CA SER A 265 5.14 -3.39 17.93
C SER A 265 4.67 -3.16 16.50
N PHE A 266 3.58 -2.40 16.36
CA PHE A 266 3.17 -1.86 15.07
C PHE A 266 4.22 -0.86 14.56
N VAL A 267 4.46 -0.87 13.25
CA VAL A 267 5.26 0.18 12.62
C VAL A 267 4.40 1.44 12.53
N ALA A 268 4.95 2.56 12.99
CA ALA A 268 4.27 3.84 12.93
C ALA A 268 4.26 4.42 11.50
N ASP A 269 3.22 5.18 11.20
CA ASP A 269 3.12 6.05 10.03
C ASP A 269 3.17 7.52 10.47
N ASP A 270 3.26 8.47 9.54
CA ASP A 270 3.49 9.89 9.84
C ASP A 270 2.46 10.50 10.82
N SER A 271 1.22 10.01 10.82
CA SER A 271 0.13 10.53 11.64
C SER A 271 -0.50 9.48 12.58
N SER A 272 0.14 8.33 12.76
CA SER A 272 -0.49 7.14 13.35
C SER A 272 0.57 6.20 13.94
N CYS A 273 0.27 5.53 15.05
CA CYS A 273 1.15 4.47 15.57
C CYS A 273 1.05 3.16 14.76
N VAL A 274 0.14 3.08 13.79
CA VAL A 274 -0.05 1.94 12.90
C VAL A 274 0.10 2.34 11.43
N LYS A 275 0.85 1.52 10.69
CA LYS A 275 1.06 1.60 9.25
C LYS A 275 0.41 0.39 8.58
N THR A 276 -0.22 0.59 7.43
CA THR A 276 -0.73 -0.49 6.59
C THR A 276 0.06 -0.58 5.29
N SER A 277 0.34 -1.79 4.80
CA SER A 277 1.06 -2.01 3.54
C SER A 277 0.16 -1.98 2.29
N ASN A 278 -1.15 -1.86 2.47
CA ASN A 278 -2.14 -1.88 1.41
C ASN A 278 -1.91 -0.76 0.36
N MET A 279 -2.17 -1.06 -0.92
CA MET A 279 -1.97 -0.12 -2.03
C MET A 279 -2.96 1.05 -2.04
N THR A 280 -4.15 0.86 -1.48
CA THR A 280 -5.22 1.88 -1.47
C THR A 280 -5.83 1.95 -0.07
N GLU A 281 -6.41 3.10 0.26
CA GLU A 281 -7.14 3.28 1.52
C GLU A 281 -8.30 2.28 1.64
N THR A 282 -8.98 1.97 0.53
CA THR A 282 -10.07 0.98 0.51
C THR A 282 -9.61 -0.40 0.95
N PHE A 283 -8.47 -0.88 0.44
CA PHE A 283 -7.89 -2.14 0.92
C PHE A 283 -7.39 -2.01 2.35
N GLY A 284 -6.78 -0.89 2.72
CA GLY A 284 -6.36 -0.62 4.09
C GLY A 284 -7.51 -0.54 5.11
N ALA A 285 -8.74 -0.29 4.65
CA ALA A 285 -9.93 -0.26 5.48
C ALA A 285 -10.65 -1.62 5.55
N LEU A 286 -10.80 -2.31 4.41
CA LEU A 286 -11.60 -3.54 4.31
C LEU A 286 -10.79 -4.82 4.53
N ASP A 287 -9.49 -4.77 4.26
CA ASP A 287 -8.56 -5.90 4.43
C ASP A 287 -7.19 -5.39 4.95
N PRO A 288 -7.16 -4.76 6.14
CA PRO A 288 -5.96 -4.14 6.67
C PRO A 288 -4.82 -5.14 6.87
N GLN A 289 -3.68 -4.83 6.24
CA GLN A 289 -2.40 -5.50 6.42
C GLN A 289 -1.48 -4.58 7.21
N PHE A 290 -1.50 -4.70 8.53
CA PHE A 290 -0.69 -3.88 9.42
C PHE A 290 0.76 -4.33 9.41
N VAL A 291 1.68 -3.39 9.18
CA VAL A 291 3.11 -3.66 9.22
C VAL A 291 3.55 -3.74 10.69
N PHE A 292 4.22 -4.83 11.04
CA PHE A 292 4.48 -5.20 12.43
C PHE A 292 5.91 -5.73 12.60
N LYS A 293 6.55 -5.33 13.71
CA LYS A 293 7.86 -5.83 14.12
C LYS A 293 7.66 -6.79 15.29
N PHE A 294 7.76 -8.08 14.99
CA PHE A 294 7.66 -9.13 15.99
C PHE A 294 8.86 -9.11 16.93
N SER A 295 8.61 -9.30 18.22
CA SER A 295 9.63 -9.56 19.24
C SER A 295 9.61 -11.01 19.72
N ASP A 296 8.47 -11.67 19.57
CA ASP A 296 8.28 -13.08 19.89
C ASP A 296 7.15 -13.66 19.04
N VAL A 297 7.31 -14.89 18.56
CA VAL A 297 6.27 -15.69 17.91
C VAL A 297 6.53 -17.14 18.26
N HIS A 298 5.54 -17.82 18.84
CA HIS A 298 5.62 -19.23 19.17
C HIS A 298 4.28 -19.95 18.95
N ALA A 299 4.34 -21.26 18.76
CA ALA A 299 3.14 -22.08 18.62
C ALA A 299 2.30 -22.02 19.89
N GLN A 300 0.97 -21.93 19.74
CA GLN A 300 0.02 -22.05 20.84
C GLN A 300 -0.10 -23.50 21.32
#